data_AF-A0A1W9LCL6-F1
#
_entry.id   AF-A0A1W9LCL6-F1
#
_cell.length_a   1.000
_cell.length_b   1.000
_cell.length_c   1.000
_cell.angle_alpha   90.00
_cell.angle_beta   90.00
_cell.angle_gamma   90.00
#
_symmetry.space_group_name_H-M   'P 1'
#
loop_
_entity.id
_entity.type
_entity.pdbx_description
1 polymer ?
#
loop_
_entity_poly.entity_id
_entity_poly.type
_entity_poly.pdbx_seq_one_letter_code
_entity_poly.pdbx_strand_id
1 'polypeptide(L)'
;MLSRHMNVLPTVALSFAFASLGAIRVSAAGPGREPLHPAFLTGTVAAVTGAFRVVTYNIENFGDGVGDKGRTPEIAAAHARDAAALIARLDPDLIVLQEIENAKALVLLNSALPHPYPTGYVTDFRPRSGRIGDHNVAILSRVPVEDVVERDFGALTGDVIPTRGFLRCTVPLPGDRRLVVYGTHLKSNFGRRDRNLAQRRIAMEAIRGDADEVLRGPGAAQTEVLLAGDMNTDPDSREFANDPT
;
A
#
# COMPACT_ATOMS: atom_id res chain seq x y z
N MET A 1 4.64 -37.95 42.76
CA MET A 1 4.48 -36.49 42.67
C MET A 1 3.89 -36.16 41.31
N LEU A 2 2.62 -35.76 41.32
CA LEU A 2 1.85 -35.00 40.33
C LEU A 2 2.10 -35.25 38.84
N SER A 3 1.37 -36.25 38.33
CA SER A 3 0.72 -36.21 37.01
C SER A 3 -0.07 -34.90 36.85
N ARG A 4 0.13 -34.18 35.74
CA ARG A 4 -0.79 -33.13 35.29
C ARG A 4 -1.43 -33.58 33.98
N HIS A 5 -2.72 -33.87 34.08
CA HIS A 5 -3.64 -34.03 32.97
C HIS A 5 -3.68 -32.78 32.11
N MET A 6 -3.46 -32.94 30.80
CA MET A 6 -3.99 -32.00 29.81
C MET A 6 -5.17 -32.68 29.12
N ASN A 7 -6.35 -32.11 29.37
CA ASN A 7 -7.59 -32.49 28.71
C ASN A 7 -7.50 -32.13 27.23
N VAL A 8 -7.70 -33.12 26.38
CA VAL A 8 -8.00 -32.93 24.95
C VAL A 8 -9.48 -32.62 24.85
N LEU A 9 -9.83 -31.45 24.33
CA LEU A 9 -11.21 -31.12 23.90
C LEU A 9 -11.32 -31.36 22.39
N PRO A 10 -12.48 -31.83 21.89
CA PRO A 10 -12.64 -32.17 20.49
C PRO A 10 -12.69 -30.90 19.61
N THR A 11 -11.92 -30.91 18.53
CA THR A 11 -12.08 -29.95 17.44
C THR A 11 -13.35 -30.31 16.67
N VAL A 12 -14.37 -29.46 16.74
CA VAL A 12 -15.52 -29.53 15.83
C VAL A 12 -15.11 -28.83 14.54
N ALA A 13 -14.97 -29.61 13.46
CA ALA A 13 -14.81 -29.07 12.12
C ALA A 13 -16.20 -28.71 11.55
N LEU A 14 -16.45 -27.42 11.32
CA LEU A 14 -17.50 -27.00 10.39
C LEU A 14 -16.84 -26.55 9.09
N SER A 15 -17.03 -27.35 8.04
CA SER A 15 -16.75 -26.93 6.67
C SER A 15 -17.94 -26.13 6.15
N PHE A 16 -17.70 -24.88 5.78
CA PHE A 16 -18.61 -24.13 4.91
C PHE A 16 -17.93 -23.94 3.56
N ALA A 17 -18.56 -24.46 2.51
CA ALA A 17 -18.25 -24.08 1.14
C ALA A 17 -18.99 -22.77 0.84
N PHE A 18 -18.24 -21.69 0.62
CA PHE A 18 -18.81 -20.49 0.01
C PHE A 18 -18.48 -20.49 -1.48
N ALA A 19 -19.53 -20.53 -2.29
CA ALA A 19 -19.48 -20.32 -3.72
C ALA A 19 -19.05 -18.87 -4.03
N SER A 20 -18.27 -18.74 -5.09
CA SER A 20 -17.82 -17.49 -5.72
C SER A 20 -18.92 -16.42 -5.73
N LEU A 21 -18.60 -15.27 -5.10
CA LEU A 21 -19.37 -14.04 -5.24
C LEU A 21 -18.94 -13.31 -6.51
N GLY A 22 -19.95 -12.90 -7.27
CA GLY A 22 -19.83 -12.22 -8.55
C GLY A 22 -19.20 -10.84 -8.45
N ALA A 23 -18.76 -10.36 -9.61
CA ALA A 23 -18.19 -9.04 -9.82
C ALA A 23 -19.08 -7.94 -9.21
N ILE A 24 -18.56 -7.29 -8.17
CA ILE A 24 -19.14 -6.07 -7.61
C ILE A 24 -18.76 -4.91 -8.53
N ARG A 25 -19.77 -4.10 -8.86
CA ARG A 25 -19.65 -2.91 -9.70
C ARG A 25 -18.86 -1.81 -8.97
N VAL A 26 -17.83 -1.31 -9.64
CA VAL A 26 -17.06 -0.11 -9.25
C VAL A 26 -18.00 1.10 -9.26
N SER A 27 -18.20 1.73 -8.09
CA SER A 27 -18.88 3.02 -8.00
C SER A 27 -17.92 4.14 -8.41
N ALA A 28 -18.41 5.06 -9.23
CA ALA A 28 -17.65 6.19 -9.77
C ALA A 28 -17.00 7.03 -8.66
N ALA A 29 -15.71 7.29 -8.81
CA ALA A 29 -14.91 8.06 -7.89
C ALA A 29 -15.20 9.58 -8.03
N GLY A 30 -15.11 10.32 -6.93
CA GLY A 30 -15.17 11.79 -6.94
C GLY A 30 -13.99 12.41 -7.71
N PRO A 31 -14.03 13.72 -8.00
CA PRO A 31 -13.03 14.39 -8.84
C PRO A 31 -11.61 14.19 -8.30
N GLY A 32 -10.71 13.70 -9.16
CA GLY A 32 -9.29 13.50 -8.85
C GLY A 32 -8.92 12.15 -8.22
N ARG A 33 -9.80 11.16 -8.25
CA ARG A 33 -9.51 9.76 -7.88
C ARG A 33 -9.71 8.90 -9.12
N GLU A 34 -8.66 8.23 -9.57
CA GLU A 34 -8.74 7.35 -10.74
C GLU A 34 -8.77 5.89 -10.25
N PRO A 35 -9.70 5.06 -10.74
CA PRO A 35 -9.64 3.62 -10.52
C PRO A 35 -8.30 3.08 -11.02
N LEU A 36 -7.58 2.37 -10.15
CA LEU A 36 -6.29 1.82 -10.50
C LEU A 36 -6.46 0.40 -11.04
N HIS A 37 -5.91 0.15 -12.23
CA HIS A 37 -5.89 -1.19 -12.80
C HIS A 37 -4.76 -2.03 -12.20
N PRO A 38 -4.96 -3.35 -12.03
CA PRO A 38 -3.91 -4.21 -11.51
C PRO A 38 -2.73 -4.26 -12.48
N ALA A 39 -1.51 -4.19 -11.94
CA ALA A 39 -0.29 -4.49 -12.68
C ALA A 39 -0.27 -5.97 -13.09
N PHE A 40 -0.82 -6.84 -12.24
CA PHE A 40 -1.04 -8.25 -12.53
C PHE A 40 -2.12 -8.85 -11.61
N LEU A 41 -2.74 -9.91 -12.13
CA LEU A 41 -3.64 -10.82 -11.41
C LEU A 41 -3.29 -12.25 -11.82
N THR A 42 -2.72 -13.00 -10.89
CA THR A 42 -2.11 -14.32 -11.11
C THR A 42 -2.67 -15.32 -10.10
N GLY A 43 -3.93 -15.70 -10.27
CA GLY A 43 -4.57 -16.76 -9.49
C GLY A 43 -5.66 -16.29 -8.53
N THR A 44 -6.05 -17.18 -7.63
CA THR A 44 -7.11 -16.95 -6.64
C THR A 44 -6.55 -16.37 -5.36
N VAL A 45 -7.23 -15.37 -4.82
CA VAL A 45 -6.97 -14.81 -3.49
C VAL A 45 -7.80 -15.54 -2.43
N ALA A 46 -7.27 -15.68 -1.22
CA ALA A 46 -8.01 -16.25 -0.09
C ALA A 46 -8.64 -15.13 0.74
N ALA A 47 -9.88 -15.34 1.22
CA ALA A 47 -10.50 -14.40 2.15
C ALA A 47 -9.72 -14.31 3.46
N VAL A 48 -9.77 -13.15 4.13
CA VAL A 48 -9.19 -13.00 5.47
C VAL A 48 -10.03 -13.82 6.46
N THR A 49 -9.43 -14.80 7.14
CA THR A 49 -10.13 -15.66 8.12
C THR A 49 -9.54 -15.60 9.53
N GLY A 50 -8.49 -14.82 9.74
CA GLY A 50 -7.75 -14.76 11.01
C GLY A 50 -6.96 -13.46 11.17
N ALA A 51 -5.79 -13.55 11.81
CA ALA A 51 -4.88 -12.41 11.91
C ALA A 51 -4.48 -11.93 10.51
N PHE A 52 -4.49 -10.62 10.30
CA PHE A 52 -4.15 -9.98 9.04
C PHE A 52 -2.90 -9.11 9.23
N ARG A 53 -1.85 -9.39 8.45
CA ARG A 53 -0.54 -8.73 8.57
C ARG A 53 -0.34 -7.74 7.43
N VAL A 54 -0.25 -6.46 7.79
CA VAL A 54 0.11 -5.39 6.86
C VAL A 54 1.55 -4.94 7.14
N VAL A 55 2.36 -4.85 6.10
CA VAL A 55 3.73 -4.31 6.16
C VAL A 55 3.82 -3.09 5.25
N THR A 56 4.57 -2.07 5.68
CA THR A 56 5.03 -1.00 4.79
C THR A 56 6.52 -1.09 4.59
N TYR A 57 7.00 -0.85 3.38
CA TYR A 57 8.42 -0.92 3.05
C TYR A 57 8.79 0.04 1.91
N ASN A 58 9.65 1.02 2.22
CA ASN A 58 10.34 1.79 1.20
C ASN A 58 11.51 0.97 0.69
N ILE A 59 11.45 0.57 -0.59
CA ILE A 59 12.44 -0.30 -1.24
C ILE A 59 13.54 0.51 -1.93
N GLU A 60 13.70 1.79 -1.59
CA GLU A 60 14.89 2.58 -1.93
C GLU A 60 15.16 2.67 -3.45
N ASN A 61 14.26 3.36 -4.15
CA ASN A 61 14.37 3.69 -5.58
C ASN A 61 14.53 2.45 -6.47
N PHE A 62 13.58 1.53 -6.34
CA PHE A 62 13.58 0.24 -7.02
C PHE A 62 12.97 0.31 -8.42
N GLY A 63 13.84 0.13 -9.42
CA GLY A 63 13.49 0.14 -10.84
C GLY A 63 13.57 -1.22 -11.54
N ASP A 64 13.19 -1.24 -12.81
CA ASP A 64 13.27 -2.42 -13.67
C ASP A 64 14.64 -2.62 -14.34
N GLY A 65 15.54 -1.64 -14.15
CA GLY A 65 16.89 -1.63 -14.71
C GLY A 65 16.97 -1.23 -16.18
N VAL A 66 15.90 -0.65 -16.75
CA VAL A 66 15.82 -0.21 -18.14
C VAL A 66 15.79 1.31 -18.22
N GLY A 67 16.83 1.90 -18.83
CA GLY A 67 16.90 3.36 -18.99
C GLY A 67 17.36 4.12 -17.74
N ASP A 68 17.66 3.40 -16.66
CA ASP A 68 18.18 3.95 -15.42
C ASP A 68 19.70 4.13 -15.43
N LYS A 69 20.17 5.30 -15.00
CA LYS A 69 21.61 5.52 -14.80
C LYS A 69 22.10 4.72 -13.60
N GLY A 70 22.94 3.71 -13.86
CA GLY A 70 23.61 2.94 -12.82
C GLY A 70 22.76 1.84 -12.16
N ARG A 71 21.51 1.63 -12.60
CA ARG A 71 20.69 0.46 -12.21
C ARG A 71 20.55 -0.41 -13.45
N THR A 72 21.45 -1.38 -13.61
CA THR A 72 21.35 -2.37 -14.69
C THR A 72 20.34 -3.45 -14.32
N PRO A 73 19.87 -4.28 -15.27
CA PRO A 73 19.00 -5.41 -14.96
C PRO A 73 19.58 -6.37 -13.91
N GLU A 74 20.90 -6.56 -13.88
CA GLU A 74 21.57 -7.40 -12.88
C GLU A 74 21.49 -6.79 -11.47
N ILE A 75 21.65 -5.47 -11.36
CA ILE A 75 21.51 -4.73 -10.10
C ILE A 75 20.06 -4.76 -9.64
N ALA A 76 19.10 -4.51 -10.55
CA ALA A 76 17.68 -4.58 -10.24
C ALA A 76 17.28 -6.00 -9.76
N ALA A 77 17.78 -7.05 -10.41
CA ALA A 77 17.52 -8.42 -10.00
C ALA A 77 18.17 -8.77 -8.65
N ALA A 78 19.35 -8.23 -8.34
CA ALA A 78 19.96 -8.38 -7.02
C ALA A 78 19.14 -7.69 -5.93
N HIS A 79 18.75 -6.44 -6.17
CA HIS A 79 17.89 -5.67 -5.27
C HIS A 79 16.55 -6.39 -5.03
N ALA A 80 15.92 -6.93 -6.08
CA ALA A 80 14.70 -7.70 -5.98
C ALA A 80 14.85 -8.93 -5.08
N ARG A 81 15.97 -9.68 -5.19
CA ARG A 81 16.23 -10.85 -4.35
C ARG A 81 16.42 -10.49 -2.87
N ASP A 82 17.16 -9.42 -2.60
CA ASP A 82 17.44 -8.98 -1.23
C ASP A 82 16.16 -8.49 -0.54
N ALA A 83 15.36 -7.69 -1.25
CA ALA A 83 14.05 -7.25 -0.78
C ALA A 83 13.09 -8.43 -0.59
N ALA A 84 13.04 -9.37 -1.54
CA ALA A 84 12.21 -10.57 -1.45
C ALA A 84 12.55 -11.42 -0.22
N ALA A 85 13.84 -11.54 0.13
CA ALA A 85 14.27 -12.26 1.33
C ALA A 85 13.74 -11.61 2.63
N LEU A 86 13.72 -10.27 2.69
CA LEU A 86 13.14 -9.54 3.82
C LEU A 86 11.61 -9.72 3.89
N ILE A 87 10.92 -9.56 2.76
CA ILE A 87 9.46 -9.73 2.68
C ILE A 87 9.05 -11.15 3.08
N ALA A 88 9.77 -12.16 2.59
CA ALA A 88 9.50 -13.56 2.93
C ALA A 88 9.65 -13.86 4.42
N ARG A 89 10.55 -13.17 5.14
CA ARG A 89 10.69 -13.32 6.60
C ARG A 89 9.54 -12.70 7.39
N LEU A 90 8.96 -11.61 6.88
CA LEU A 90 7.84 -10.91 7.54
C LEU A 90 6.49 -11.59 7.26
N ASP A 91 6.41 -12.27 6.12
CA ASP A 91 5.25 -12.99 5.58
C ASP A 91 3.93 -12.19 5.67
N PRO A 92 3.85 -10.99 5.04
CA PRO A 92 2.64 -10.19 5.11
C PRO A 92 1.54 -10.69 4.18
N ASP A 93 0.29 -10.44 4.55
CA ASP A 93 -0.89 -10.68 3.70
C ASP A 93 -1.07 -9.55 2.69
N LEU A 94 -0.72 -8.33 3.10
CA LEU A 94 -0.69 -7.12 2.28
C LEU A 94 0.60 -6.35 2.56
N ILE A 95 1.29 -5.92 1.52
CA ILE A 95 2.44 -5.02 1.63
C ILE A 95 2.16 -3.73 0.88
N VAL A 96 2.49 -2.61 1.52
CA VAL A 96 2.49 -1.26 0.95
C VAL A 96 3.93 -0.87 0.65
N LEU A 97 4.26 -0.73 -0.62
CA LEU A 97 5.61 -0.44 -1.10
C LEU A 97 5.74 1.03 -1.48
N GLN A 98 6.87 1.64 -1.16
CA GLN A 98 7.24 2.97 -1.63
C GLN A 98 8.48 2.89 -2.51
N GLU A 99 8.61 3.85 -3.42
CA GLU A 99 9.74 3.95 -4.36
C GLU A 99 9.84 2.78 -5.34
N ILE A 100 8.68 2.33 -5.82
CA ILE A 100 8.59 1.45 -6.98
C ILE A 100 8.54 2.33 -8.22
N GLU A 101 9.39 2.06 -9.20
CA GLU A 101 9.43 2.86 -10.43
C GLU A 101 8.15 2.67 -11.25
N ASN A 102 7.79 1.42 -11.54
CA ASN A 102 6.71 1.08 -12.48
C ASN A 102 6.20 -0.36 -12.29
N ALA A 103 5.22 -0.76 -13.12
CA ALA A 103 4.62 -2.10 -13.07
C ALA A 103 5.61 -3.23 -13.36
N LYS A 104 6.63 -3.01 -14.21
CA LYS A 104 7.65 -4.04 -14.50
C LYS A 104 8.56 -4.27 -13.31
N ALA A 105 8.94 -3.20 -12.61
CA ALA A 105 9.66 -3.30 -11.34
C ALA A 105 8.83 -4.11 -10.33
N LEU A 106 7.54 -3.81 -10.16
CA LEU A 106 6.68 -4.57 -9.25
C LEU A 106 6.59 -6.06 -9.62
N VAL A 107 6.49 -6.39 -10.91
CA VAL A 107 6.52 -7.78 -11.41
C VAL A 107 7.87 -8.46 -11.12
N LEU A 108 8.98 -7.74 -11.32
CA LEU A 108 10.33 -8.24 -11.03
C LEU A 108 10.48 -8.60 -9.55
N LEU A 109 10.07 -7.71 -8.64
CA LEU A 109 10.06 -7.99 -7.20
C LEU A 109 9.18 -9.19 -6.87
N ASN A 110 7.94 -9.22 -7.39
CA ASN A 110 6.99 -10.30 -7.08
C ASN A 110 7.50 -11.66 -7.56
N SER A 111 8.18 -11.70 -8.70
CA SER A 111 8.75 -12.93 -9.27
C SER A 111 9.97 -13.43 -8.50
N ALA A 112 10.65 -12.56 -7.73
CA ALA A 112 11.77 -12.95 -6.88
C ALA A 112 11.32 -13.56 -5.53
N LEU A 113 10.03 -13.43 -5.18
CA LEU A 113 9.51 -13.99 -3.94
C LEU A 113 9.39 -15.52 -4.01
N PRO A 114 9.69 -16.24 -2.90
CA PRO A 114 9.44 -17.68 -2.84
C PRO A 114 7.95 -18.01 -2.92
N HIS A 115 7.09 -17.10 -2.44
CA HIS A 115 5.63 -17.19 -2.53
C HIS A 115 5.11 -15.87 -3.11
N PRO A 116 5.04 -15.76 -4.46
CA PRO A 116 4.55 -14.57 -5.13
C PRO A 116 3.13 -14.21 -4.70
N TYR A 117 2.84 -12.92 -4.63
CA TYR A 117 1.50 -12.42 -4.40
C TYR A 117 0.68 -12.58 -5.69
N PRO A 118 -0.58 -13.04 -5.60
CA PRO A 118 -1.46 -13.18 -6.76
C PRO A 118 -1.82 -11.82 -7.36
N THR A 119 -1.86 -10.75 -6.55
CA THR A 119 -2.38 -9.45 -6.97
C THR A 119 -1.38 -8.34 -6.66
N GLY A 120 -1.17 -7.44 -7.63
CA GLY A 120 -0.32 -6.26 -7.47
C GLY A 120 -0.87 -5.02 -8.17
N TYR A 121 -0.72 -3.87 -7.55
CA TYR A 121 -1.09 -2.55 -8.08
C TYR A 121 0.04 -1.57 -7.85
N VAL A 122 0.25 -0.62 -8.76
CA VAL A 122 1.23 0.46 -8.63
C VAL A 122 0.64 1.73 -9.22
N THR A 123 0.83 2.86 -8.54
CA THR A 123 0.38 4.18 -9.04
C THR A 123 1.21 4.64 -10.23
N ASP A 124 0.70 5.63 -10.96
CA ASP A 124 1.44 6.38 -11.99
C ASP A 124 1.38 7.88 -11.65
N PHE A 125 2.09 8.29 -10.58
CA PHE A 125 2.10 9.68 -10.16
C PHE A 125 2.83 10.57 -11.18
N ARG A 126 2.16 11.64 -11.60
CA ARG A 126 2.66 12.59 -12.59
C ARG A 126 2.88 13.95 -11.92
N PRO A 127 4.02 14.17 -11.26
CA PRO A 127 4.27 15.43 -10.59
C PRO A 127 4.26 16.58 -11.59
N ARG A 128 3.73 17.73 -11.17
CA ARG A 128 3.65 18.96 -11.99
C ARG A 128 5.00 19.43 -12.54
N SER A 129 6.12 19.01 -11.93
CA SER A 129 7.46 19.30 -12.44
C SER A 129 7.75 18.67 -13.81
N GLY A 130 6.91 17.74 -14.28
CA GLY A 130 7.11 17.02 -15.55
C GLY A 130 8.22 15.96 -15.47
N ARG A 131 8.83 15.76 -14.30
CA ARG A 131 9.72 14.61 -14.08
C ARG A 131 8.83 13.38 -13.97
N ILE A 132 9.13 12.32 -14.71
CA ILE A 132 8.45 11.03 -14.51
C ILE A 132 8.69 10.61 -13.06
N GLY A 133 7.62 10.21 -12.39
CA GLY A 133 7.66 9.87 -10.97
C GLY A 133 8.24 8.48 -10.80
N ASP A 134 9.56 8.37 -10.61
CA ASP A 134 10.23 7.09 -10.33
C ASP A 134 9.90 6.55 -8.92
N HIS A 135 9.10 7.28 -8.14
CA HIS A 135 8.81 7.01 -6.73
C HIS A 135 7.32 6.73 -6.50
N ASN A 136 6.76 5.76 -7.23
CA ASN A 136 5.36 5.35 -7.06
C ASN A 136 5.15 4.58 -5.76
N VAL A 137 3.87 4.46 -5.39
CA VAL A 137 3.40 3.60 -4.31
C VAL A 137 2.75 2.38 -4.92
N ALA A 138 3.01 1.22 -4.35
CA ALA A 138 2.43 -0.03 -4.81
C ALA A 138 1.84 -0.84 -3.65
N ILE A 139 0.97 -1.78 -3.98
CA ILE A 139 0.55 -2.84 -3.07
C ILE A 139 0.75 -4.21 -3.72
N LEU A 140 1.11 -5.20 -2.89
CA LEU A 140 0.98 -6.62 -3.21
C LEU A 140 0.04 -7.26 -2.19
N SER A 141 -0.91 -8.08 -2.64
CA SER A 141 -1.94 -8.68 -1.78
C SER A 141 -2.16 -10.17 -2.05
N ARG A 142 -2.25 -10.97 -0.98
CA ARG A 142 -2.69 -12.38 -1.01
C ARG A 142 -4.19 -12.53 -0.84
N VAL A 143 -4.84 -11.46 -0.37
CA VAL A 143 -6.27 -11.40 -0.08
C VAL A 143 -6.98 -10.50 -1.10
N PRO A 144 -8.31 -10.60 -1.24
CA PRO A 144 -9.08 -9.67 -2.06
C PRO A 144 -8.80 -8.22 -1.67
N VAL A 145 -8.59 -7.38 -2.67
CA VAL A 145 -8.57 -5.93 -2.54
C VAL A 145 -9.58 -5.34 -3.52
N GLU A 146 -10.36 -4.39 -3.02
CA GLU A 146 -11.46 -3.74 -3.71
C GLU A 146 -11.23 -2.22 -3.73
N ASP A 147 -11.99 -1.51 -4.57
CA ASP A 147 -11.96 -0.04 -4.66
C ASP A 147 -10.56 0.56 -4.71
N VAL A 148 -9.65 -0.08 -5.43
CA VAL A 148 -8.27 0.37 -5.56
C VAL A 148 -8.27 1.65 -6.39
N VAL A 149 -7.82 2.74 -5.77
CA VAL A 149 -7.77 4.06 -6.38
C VAL A 149 -6.40 4.67 -6.18
N GLU A 150 -5.95 5.43 -7.17
CA GLU A 150 -4.90 6.40 -6.98
C GLU A 150 -5.49 7.80 -6.91
N ARG A 151 -4.87 8.64 -6.10
CA ARG A 151 -5.09 10.08 -6.13
C ARG A 151 -3.76 10.74 -6.35
N ASP A 152 -3.54 11.28 -7.54
CA ASP A 152 -2.34 12.05 -7.86
C ASP A 152 -2.48 13.51 -7.42
N PHE A 153 -1.46 14.02 -6.72
CA PHE A 153 -1.41 15.41 -6.28
C PHE A 153 -0.83 16.36 -7.34
N GLY A 154 -0.29 15.86 -8.45
CA GLY A 154 0.17 16.65 -9.58
C GLY A 154 -0.92 17.55 -10.18
N ALA A 155 -2.19 17.15 -10.05
CA ALA A 155 -3.35 17.91 -10.50
C ALA A 155 -3.82 19.00 -9.51
N LEU A 156 -3.25 19.06 -8.29
CA LEU A 156 -3.62 20.09 -7.31
C LEU A 156 -3.17 21.49 -7.77
N THR A 157 -3.94 22.50 -7.36
CA THR A 157 -3.64 23.91 -7.57
C THR A 157 -3.09 24.54 -6.29
N GLY A 158 -2.28 25.60 -6.44
CA GLY A 158 -1.65 26.32 -5.32
C GLY A 158 -0.14 26.48 -5.47
N ASP A 159 0.45 27.26 -4.57
CA ASP A 159 1.89 27.60 -4.60
C ASP A 159 2.77 26.44 -4.11
N VAL A 160 2.22 25.60 -3.22
CA VAL A 160 2.87 24.41 -2.70
C VAL A 160 2.05 23.20 -3.09
N ILE A 161 2.56 22.44 -4.06
CA ILE A 161 1.92 21.21 -4.53
C ILE A 161 2.79 20.03 -4.08
N PRO A 162 2.24 19.06 -3.34
CA PRO A 162 2.95 17.82 -3.05
C PRO A 162 3.38 17.11 -4.33
N THR A 163 4.50 16.39 -4.27
CA THR A 163 5.09 15.76 -5.47
C THR A 163 4.46 14.42 -5.82
N ARG A 164 3.78 13.77 -4.86
CA ARG A 164 3.22 12.42 -5.00
C ARG A 164 1.94 12.37 -4.19
N GLY A 165 1.00 11.56 -4.64
CA GLY A 165 -0.25 11.37 -3.94
C GLY A 165 -0.30 10.11 -3.07
N PHE A 166 -1.45 9.42 -3.09
CA PHE A 166 -1.63 8.17 -2.36
C PHE A 166 -2.35 7.11 -3.19
N LEU A 167 -2.13 5.86 -2.81
CA LEU A 167 -2.92 4.71 -3.23
C LEU A 167 -3.88 4.37 -2.08
N ARG A 168 -5.14 4.07 -2.38
CA ARG A 168 -6.10 3.55 -1.40
C ARG A 168 -6.70 2.25 -1.91
N CYS A 169 -6.86 1.26 -1.06
CA CYS A 169 -7.65 0.07 -1.33
C CYS A 169 -8.53 -0.30 -0.13
N THR A 170 -9.53 -1.13 -0.37
CA THR A 170 -10.40 -1.72 0.65
C THR A 170 -10.09 -3.22 0.75
N VAL A 171 -9.85 -3.72 1.95
CA VAL A 171 -9.71 -5.14 2.25
C VAL A 171 -10.98 -5.61 2.97
N PRO A 172 -11.77 -6.52 2.37
CA PRO A 172 -12.88 -7.16 3.06
C PRO A 172 -12.38 -8.00 4.25
N LEU A 173 -13.02 -7.83 5.40
CA LEU A 173 -12.76 -8.58 6.63
C LEU A 173 -14.00 -9.40 7.04
N PRO A 174 -13.87 -10.41 7.93
CA PRO A 174 -15.00 -11.17 8.42
C PRO A 174 -16.11 -10.32 9.06
N GLY A 175 -17.36 -10.72 8.85
CA GLY A 175 -18.53 -10.10 9.49
C GLY A 175 -18.88 -8.71 8.95
N ASP A 176 -18.87 -8.56 7.63
CA ASP A 176 -19.15 -7.30 6.89
C ASP A 176 -18.21 -6.13 7.24
N ARG A 177 -17.12 -6.42 7.95
CA ARG A 177 -16.06 -5.46 8.26
C ARG A 177 -15.20 -5.21 7.03
N ARG A 178 -14.56 -4.05 7.03
CA ARG A 178 -13.58 -3.70 6.00
C ARG A 178 -12.48 -2.82 6.56
N LEU A 179 -11.29 -3.00 6.03
CA LEU A 179 -10.14 -2.15 6.31
C LEU A 179 -9.82 -1.34 5.06
N VAL A 180 -9.86 -0.02 5.17
CA VAL A 180 -9.39 0.87 4.12
C VAL A 180 -7.93 1.20 4.39
N VAL A 181 -7.05 0.82 3.46
CA VAL A 181 -5.61 1.02 3.57
C VAL A 181 -5.18 2.14 2.65
N TYR A 182 -4.54 3.15 3.20
CA TYR A 182 -3.87 4.22 2.47
C TYR A 182 -2.37 3.93 2.42
N GLY A 183 -1.84 3.82 1.22
CA GLY A 183 -0.41 3.81 0.93
C GLY A 183 0.08 5.19 0.54
N THR A 184 1.07 5.70 1.25
CA THR A 184 1.68 6.98 0.91
C THR A 184 3.20 6.96 1.02
N HIS A 185 3.82 7.95 0.41
CA HIS A 185 5.21 8.31 0.62
C HIS A 185 5.20 9.83 0.71
N LEU A 186 5.51 10.42 1.86
CA LEU A 186 5.45 11.87 2.10
C LEU A 186 6.78 12.57 1.83
N LYS A 187 6.74 13.86 1.47
CA LYS A 187 7.91 14.59 0.99
C LYS A 187 9.13 14.42 1.92
N SER A 188 10.26 14.01 1.33
CA SER A 188 11.53 13.85 2.04
C SER A 188 12.10 15.15 2.60
N ASN A 189 13.03 15.03 3.53
CA ASN A 189 13.69 16.17 4.19
C ASN A 189 14.74 16.88 3.32
N PHE A 190 15.00 16.40 2.10
CA PHE A 190 15.91 17.05 1.16
C PHE A 190 15.39 18.42 0.69
N GLY A 191 16.26 19.44 0.72
CA GLY A 191 15.99 20.79 0.22
C GLY A 191 15.45 21.75 1.30
N ARG A 192 14.50 22.61 0.91
CA ARG A 192 13.97 23.66 1.79
C ARG A 192 12.97 23.09 2.80
N ARG A 193 13.33 23.12 4.09
CA ARG A 193 12.53 22.56 5.19
C ARG A 193 11.09 23.08 5.24
N ASP A 194 10.90 24.40 5.16
CA ASP A 194 9.57 25.03 5.21
C ASP A 194 8.65 24.53 4.08
N ARG A 195 9.19 24.40 2.87
CA ARG A 195 8.47 23.85 1.73
C ARG A 195 8.16 22.37 1.89
N ASN A 196 9.09 21.58 2.45
CA ASN A 196 8.88 20.15 2.70
C ASN A 196 7.76 19.93 3.71
N LEU A 197 7.76 20.68 4.82
CA LEU A 197 6.70 20.65 5.83
C LEU A 197 5.34 21.01 5.23
N ALA A 198 5.27 22.08 4.44
CA ALA A 198 4.02 22.48 3.79
C ALA A 198 3.51 21.40 2.81
N GLN A 199 4.40 20.76 2.04
CA GLN A 199 4.01 19.65 1.16
C GLN A 199 3.48 18.44 1.93
N ARG A 200 4.14 18.06 3.04
CA ARG A 200 3.68 16.96 3.89
C ARG A 200 2.31 17.23 4.51
N ARG A 201 2.13 18.44 5.05
CA ARG A 201 0.85 18.87 5.62
C ARG A 201 -0.30 18.81 4.60
N ILE A 202 -0.11 19.37 3.41
CA ILE A 202 -1.14 19.37 2.36
C ILE A 202 -1.49 17.94 1.94
N ALA A 203 -0.48 17.06 1.82
CA ALA A 203 -0.70 15.65 1.52
C ALA A 203 -1.53 14.95 2.61
N MET A 204 -1.20 15.17 3.88
CA MET A 204 -1.94 14.60 5.01
C MET A 204 -3.36 15.15 5.14
N GLU A 205 -3.56 16.44 4.89
CA GLU A 205 -4.91 17.05 4.86
C GLU A 205 -5.76 16.42 3.75
N ALA A 206 -5.18 16.14 2.58
CA ALA A 206 -5.87 15.46 1.49
C ALA A 206 -6.21 13.99 1.81
N ILE A 207 -5.30 13.25 2.45
CA ILE A 207 -5.53 11.87 2.92
C ILE A 207 -6.63 11.85 3.99
N ARG A 208 -6.56 12.75 4.97
CA ARG A 208 -7.57 12.86 6.03
C ARG A 208 -8.94 13.18 5.45
N GLY A 209 -9.04 14.14 4.53
CA GLY A 209 -10.31 14.46 3.88
C GLY A 209 -10.91 13.27 3.12
N ASP A 210 -10.06 12.45 2.50
CA ASP A 210 -10.47 11.19 1.87
C ASP A 210 -11.02 10.17 2.90
N ALA A 211 -10.28 9.96 3.99
CA ALA A 211 -10.68 9.06 5.06
C ALA A 211 -11.97 9.52 5.73
N ASP A 212 -12.16 10.82 5.95
CA ASP A 212 -13.38 11.41 6.50
C ASP A 212 -14.59 11.20 5.59
N GLU A 213 -14.42 11.19 4.27
CA GLU A 213 -15.49 10.84 3.33
C GLU A 213 -15.85 9.36 3.42
N VAL A 214 -14.85 8.47 3.45
CA VAL A 214 -15.05 7.03 3.64
C VAL A 214 -15.80 6.74 4.96
N LEU A 215 -15.40 7.40 6.04
CA LEU A 215 -15.99 7.24 7.38
C LEU A 215 -17.34 7.94 7.56
N ARG A 216 -17.80 8.72 6.58
CA ARG A 216 -19.18 9.23 6.50
C ARG A 216 -20.05 8.45 5.52
N GLY A 217 -19.45 7.58 4.71
CA GLY A 217 -20.12 6.81 3.67
C GLY A 217 -20.90 5.60 4.19
N PRO A 218 -21.62 4.89 3.30
CA PRO A 218 -22.34 3.67 3.63
C PRO A 218 -21.39 2.61 4.19
N GLY A 219 -21.72 1.99 5.33
CA GLY A 219 -20.92 0.98 6.03
C GLY A 219 -19.81 1.54 6.94
N ALA A 220 -19.82 2.85 7.23
CA ALA A 220 -18.81 3.50 8.07
C ALA A 220 -18.61 2.83 9.44
N ALA A 221 -19.69 2.35 10.06
CA ALA A 221 -19.64 1.66 11.37
C ALA A 221 -18.84 0.34 11.33
N GLN A 222 -18.59 -0.21 10.14
CA GLN A 222 -17.84 -1.44 9.91
C GLN A 222 -16.48 -1.17 9.25
N THR A 223 -16.11 0.10 9.05
CA THR A 223 -14.86 0.51 8.43
C THR A 223 -13.80 0.84 9.47
N GLU A 224 -12.63 0.23 9.30
CA GLU A 224 -11.39 0.68 9.92
C GLU A 224 -10.50 1.34 8.87
N VAL A 225 -9.64 2.27 9.29
CA VAL A 225 -8.70 2.97 8.39
C VAL A 225 -7.28 2.72 8.88
N LEU A 226 -6.40 2.32 7.97
CA LEU A 226 -4.97 2.23 8.18
C LEU A 226 -4.25 3.16 7.20
N LEU A 227 -3.44 4.06 7.73
CA LEU A 227 -2.47 4.82 6.93
C LEU A 227 -1.10 4.19 7.11
N ALA A 228 -0.49 3.76 6.00
CA ALA A 228 0.79 3.07 5.97
C ALA A 228 1.69 3.67 4.88
N GLY A 229 2.98 3.79 5.17
CA GLY A 229 3.90 4.42 4.24
C GLY A 229 5.16 4.96 4.89
N ASP A 230 6.01 5.54 4.05
CA ASP A 230 7.13 6.34 4.50
C ASP A 230 6.67 7.80 4.71
N MET A 231 6.50 8.16 5.97
CA MET A 231 6.07 9.51 6.37
C MET A 231 7.19 10.55 6.29
N ASN A 232 8.45 10.12 6.11
CA ASN A 232 9.65 10.96 6.15
C ASN A 232 9.74 11.84 7.42
N THR A 233 9.06 11.42 8.48
CA THR A 233 9.05 12.02 9.81
C THR A 233 9.23 10.90 10.82
N ASP A 234 9.98 11.20 11.88
CA ASP A 234 10.17 10.29 13.02
C ASP A 234 9.77 11.07 14.27
N PRO A 235 8.61 10.76 14.90
CA PRO A 235 8.13 11.51 16.05
C PRO A 235 9.04 11.38 17.29
N ASP A 236 9.86 10.35 17.35
CA ASP A 236 10.82 10.14 18.45
C ASP A 236 12.11 10.95 18.25
N SER A 237 12.31 11.48 17.04
CA SER A 237 13.43 12.34 16.69
C SER A 237 13.16 13.79 17.09
N ARG A 238 14.15 14.43 17.73
CA ARG A 238 14.09 15.85 18.14
C ARG A 238 13.86 16.79 16.95
N GLU A 239 14.27 16.39 15.75
CA GLU A 239 14.12 17.20 14.54
C GLU A 239 12.65 17.34 14.12
N PHE A 240 11.85 16.29 14.32
CA PHE A 240 10.44 16.22 13.90
C PHE A 240 9.45 16.26 15.07
N ALA A 241 9.91 16.42 16.31
CA ALA A 241 9.04 16.52 17.49
C ALA A 241 7.96 17.62 17.38
N ASN A 242 8.18 18.64 16.55
CA ASN A 242 7.23 19.71 16.27
C ASN A 242 6.76 19.74 14.80
N ASP A 243 6.98 18.65 14.05
CA ASP A 243 6.44 18.53 12.68
C ASP A 243 4.91 18.41 12.79
N PRO A 244 4.13 19.30 12.14
CA PRO A 244 2.67 19.33 12.28
C PRO A 244 1.95 18.26 11.44
N THR A 245 2.71 17.35 10.81
CA THR A 245 2.24 16.31 9.89
C THR A 245 1.68 15.11 10.63
#